data_AF-A0A317JJ16-F1
#
_entry.id   AF-A0A317JJ16-F1
#
_cell.length_a   1.000
_cell.length_b   1.000
_cell.length_c   1.000
_cell.angle_alpha   90.00
_cell.angle_beta   90.00
_cell.angle_gamma   90.00
#
_symmetry.space_group_name_H-M   'P 1'
#
loop_
_entity.id
_entity.type
_entity.pdbx_description
1 polymer ?
#
loop_
_entity_poly.entity_id
_entity_poly.type
_entity_poly.pdbx_seq_one_letter_code
_entity_poly.pdbx_strand_id
1 'polypeptide(L)' 'MKQSPKWQRGEHLEARLVEALSQQILLVEIAGQLYRVVNQTGHRWREGDPISLYVDSVEPLMLRISSGHGFERFA' A
#
# COMPACT_ATOMS: atom_id res chain seq x y z
N MET A 1 -15.79 -19.11 1.77
CA MET A 1 -15.57 -17.88 2.56
C MET A 1 -14.11 -17.48 2.37
N LYS A 2 -13.81 -16.39 1.65
CA LYS A 2 -12.42 -15.92 1.54
C LYS A 2 -12.02 -15.35 2.90
N GLN A 3 -11.15 -16.04 3.62
CA GLN A 3 -10.62 -15.56 4.90
C GLN A 3 -9.89 -14.24 4.65
N SER A 4 -10.20 -13.22 5.44
CA SER A 4 -9.39 -12.01 5.48
C SER A 4 -7.98 -12.39 5.97
N PRO A 5 -6.92 -11.92 5.30
CA PRO A 5 -5.57 -12.25 5.71
C PRO A 5 -5.30 -11.74 7.14
N LYS A 6 -4.66 -12.58 7.97
CA LYS A 6 -4.30 -12.24 9.34
C LYS A 6 -2.97 -11.50 9.34
N TRP A 7 -3.04 -10.18 9.33
CA TRP A 7 -1.85 -9.33 9.38
C TRP A 7 -1.40 -9.03 10.81
N GLN A 8 -0.13 -8.69 10.96
CA GLN A 8 0.47 -8.29 12.22
C GLN A 8 1.00 -6.87 12.15
N ARG A 9 0.91 -6.12 13.26
CA ARG A 9 1.52 -4.79 13.33
C ARG A 9 3.03 -4.87 13.03
N GLY A 10 3.52 -3.97 12.19
CA GLY A 10 4.90 -3.93 11.73
C GLY A 10 5.20 -4.86 10.55
N GLU A 11 4.25 -5.70 10.13
CA GLU A 11 4.39 -6.54 8.95
C GLU A 11 4.55 -5.67 7.70
N HIS A 12 5.49 -6.06 6.84
CA HIS A 12 5.69 -5.45 5.53
C HIS A 12 4.81 -6.15 4.50
N LEU A 13 4.05 -5.38 3.74
CA LEU A 13 3.17 -5.87 2.70
C LEU A 13 3.59 -5.30 1.35
N GLU A 14 3.66 -6.18 0.36
CA GLU A 14 3.77 -5.77 -1.03
C GLU A 14 2.36 -5.55 -1.59
N ALA A 15 2.16 -4.38 -2.17
CA ALA A 15 0.92 -3.99 -2.80
C ALA A 15 1.20 -3.51 -4.23
N ARG A 16 0.18 -3.54 -5.07
CA ARG A 16 0.23 -2.93 -6.41
C ARG A 16 -0.75 -1.78 -6.47
N LEU A 17 -0.35 -0.62 -7.01
CA LEU A 17 -1.30 0.45 -7.22
C LEU A 17 -2.32 0.01 -8.28
N VAL A 18 -3.60 0.11 -7.94
CA VAL A 18 -4.69 -0.07 -8.90
C VAL A 18 -5.17 1.28 -9.40
N GLU A 19 -5.35 2.24 -8.50
CA GLU A 19 -5.83 3.57 -8.88
C GLU A 19 -5.41 4.63 -7.86
N ALA A 20 -4.96 5.79 -8.32
CA ALA A 20 -4.75 6.95 -7.46
C ALA A 20 -6.03 7.80 -7.43
N LEU A 21 -6.90 7.57 -6.45
CA LEU A 21 -8.16 8.30 -6.28
C LEU A 21 -7.93 9.79 -5.98
N SER A 22 -6.83 10.11 -5.28
CA SER A 22 -6.35 11.48 -5.08
C SER A 22 -4.85 11.47 -4.75
N GLN A 23 -4.25 12.64 -4.53
CA GLN A 23 -2.86 12.73 -4.03
C GLN A 23 -2.68 12.06 -2.65
N GLN A 24 -3.74 11.99 -1.84
CA GLN A 24 -3.71 11.48 -0.46
C GLN A 24 -4.35 10.11 -0.31
N ILE A 25 -5.09 9.62 -1.31
CA ILE A 25 -5.83 8.36 -1.21
C ILE A 25 -5.53 7.50 -2.42
N LEU A 26 -5.09 6.29 -2.13
CA LEU A 26 -4.70 5.30 -3.12
C LEU A 26 -5.54 4.04 -2.94
N LEU A 27 -5.88 3.41 -4.05
CA LEU A 27 -6.47 2.09 -4.09
C LEU A 27 -5.38 1.10 -4.51
N VAL A 28 -5.07 0.16 -3.63
CA VAL A 28 -4.01 -0.82 -3.84
C VAL A 28 -4.55 -2.24 -3.75
N GLU A 29 -3.92 -3.16 -4.45
CA GLU A 29 -4.18 -4.58 -4.38
C GLU A 29 -3.13 -5.27 -3.50
N ILE A 30 -3.59 -6.04 -2.51
CA ILE A 30 -2.77 -6.88 -1.62
C ILE A 30 -3.39 -8.26 -1.60
N ALA A 31 -2.65 -9.30 -1.99
CA ALA A 31 -3.10 -10.69 -2.02
C ALA A 31 -4.48 -10.89 -2.73
N GLY A 32 -4.73 -10.16 -3.83
CA GLY A 32 -5.98 -10.25 -4.59
C GLY A 32 -7.18 -9.53 -3.96
N GLN A 33 -6.96 -8.68 -2.96
CA GLN A 33 -7.99 -7.85 -2.33
C GLN A 33 -7.62 -6.37 -2.43
N LEU A 34 -8.63 -5.51 -2.58
CA LEU A 34 -8.45 -4.07 -2.71
C LEU A 34 -8.53 -3.38 -1.35
N TYR A 35 -7.58 -2.49 -1.10
CA TYR A 35 -7.49 -1.70 0.13
C TYR A 35 -7.31 -0.22 -0.21
N ARG A 36 -7.97 0.64 0.57
CA ARG A 36 -7.73 2.08 0.53
C ARG A 36 -6.61 2.42 1.49
N VAL A 37 -5.58 3.07 0.98
CA VAL A 37 -4.38 3.47 1.74
C VAL A 37 -4.24 4.98 1.70
N VAL A 38 -3.90 5.56 2.85
CA VAL A 38 -3.62 6.99 2.96
C VAL A 38 -2.17 7.24 2.59
N ASN A 39 -1.98 8.08 1.58
CA ASN A 39 -0.66 8.55 1.17
C ASN A 39 -0.25 9.78 1.97
N GLN A 40 0.61 9.56 2.96
CA GLN A 40 1.21 10.64 3.76
C GLN A 40 2.58 11.10 3.23
N THR A 41 3.10 10.46 2.16
CA THR A 41 4.44 10.77 1.64
C THR A 41 4.45 11.96 0.68
N GLY A 42 3.28 12.34 0.14
CA GLY A 42 3.16 13.34 -0.93
C GLY A 42 3.67 12.86 -2.30
N HIS A 43 4.19 11.63 -2.38
CA HIS A 43 4.68 11.04 -3.61
C HIS A 43 3.51 10.70 -4.55
N ARG A 44 3.67 10.92 -5.86
CA ARG A 44 2.69 10.49 -6.86
C ARG A 44 3.09 9.14 -7.43
N TRP A 45 2.20 8.17 -7.35
CA TRP A 45 2.38 6.87 -7.98
C TRP A 45 1.55 6.75 -9.25
N ARG A 46 1.99 5.85 -10.12
CA ARG A 46 1.29 5.48 -11.34
C ARG A 46 0.61 4.14 -11.13
N GLU A 47 -0.51 3.95 -11.82
CA GLU A 47 -1.20 2.67 -11.83
C GLU A 47 -0.23 1.56 -12.24
N GLY A 48 -0.27 0.43 -11.52
CA GLY A 48 0.64 -0.69 -11.70
C GLY A 48 1.94 -0.60 -10.89
N ASP A 49 2.28 0.54 -10.31
CA ASP A 49 3.51 0.68 -9.52
C ASP A 49 3.47 -0.26 -8.30
N PRO A 50 4.60 -0.95 -7.99
CA PRO A 50 4.72 -1.68 -6.75
C PRO A 50 4.83 -0.70 -5.58
N ILE A 51 4.13 -1.03 -4.51
CA ILE A 51 4.02 -0.21 -3.30
C ILE A 51 4.39 -1.07 -2.11
N SER A 52 5.37 -0.59 -1.36
CA SER A 52 5.74 -1.15 -0.06
C SER A 52 4.90 -0.50 1.04
N LEU A 53 4.21 -1.31 1.84
CA LEU A 53 3.38 -0.88 2.97
C LEU A 53 3.85 -1.51 4.28
N TYR A 54 3.58 -0.83 5.39
CA TYR A 54 3.65 -1.39 6.73
C TYR A 54 2.27 -1.37 7.39
N VAL A 55 1.96 -2.42 8.12
CA VAL A 55 0.77 -2.48 8.97
C VAL A 55 1.02 -1.64 10.24
N ASP A 56 0.39 -0.48 10.33
CA ASP A 56 0.52 0.42 11.48
C ASP A 56 -0.38 -0.02 12.64
N SER A 57 -1.60 -0.44 12.31
CA SER A 57 -2.58 -1.03 13.24
C SER A 57 -3.38 -2.12 12.54
N VAL A 58 -3.85 -3.11 13.31
CA VAL A 58 -4.72 -4.20 12.82
C VAL A 58 -6.19 -4.00 13.18
N GLU A 59 -6.49 -3.14 14.18
CA GLU A 59 -7.85 -2.85 14.64
C GLU A 59 -8.01 -1.36 15.00
N PRO A 60 -8.62 -0.52 14.13
CA PRO A 60 -8.93 -0.81 12.74
C PRO A 60 -7.64 -1.01 11.93
N LEU A 61 -7.75 -1.76 10.84
CA LEU A 61 -6.62 -1.97 9.93
C LEU A 61 -6.16 -0.64 9.33
N MET A 62 -4.92 -0.26 9.63
CA MET A 62 -4.25 0.92 9.11
C MET A 62 -2.96 0.51 8.41
N LEU A 63 -2.86 0.87 7.13
CA LEU A 63 -1.68 0.64 6.30
C LEU A 63 -0.99 1.97 6.04
N ARG A 64 0.33 1.99 6.21
CA ARG A 64 1.17 3.16 5.95
C ARG A 64 2.18 2.84 4.88
N ILE A 65 2.44 3.81 4.02
CA ILE A 65 3.45 3.67 2.96
C ILE A 65 4.84 3.62 3.60
N SER A 66 5.57 2.55 3.29
CA SER A 66 7.01 2.47 3.46
C SER A 66 7.64 3.36 2.39
N SER A 67 7.92 4.62 2.68
CA SER A 67 8.84 5.39 1.85
C SER A 67 10.26 4.87 2.08
N GLY A 68 10.54 3.68 1.56
CA GLY A 68 11.91 3.30 1.23
C GLY A 68 12.30 4.09 -0.01
N HIS A 69 13.22 5.04 0.13
CA HIS A 69 13.93 5.55 -1.04
C HIS A 69 14.49 4.36 -1.84
N GLY A 70 14.24 4.34 -3.15
CA GLY A 70 15.09 3.63 -4.11
C GLY A 70 14.44 2.51 -4.93
N PHE A 71 13.56 2.88 -5.87
CA PHE A 71 13.62 2.25 -7.20
C PHE A 71 13.81 3.36 -8.23
N GLU A 72 15.02 3.93 -8.26
CA GLU A 72 15.53 4.53 -9.49
C GLU A 72 15.79 3.39 -10.47
N ARG A 73 14.84 3.15 -11.38
CA ARG A 73 15.13 2.38 -12.58
C ARG A 73 15.68 3.35 -13.61
N PHE A 74 16.99 3.62 -13.56
CA PHE A 74 17.69 4.16 -14.72
C PHE A 74 17.74 3.08 -15.80
N ALA A 75 17.05 3.31 -16.90
CA ALA A 75 17.37 2.79 -18.22
C ALA A 75 16.83 3.78 -19.26
#